data_AF-A0A7X5N5Y7-F1
#
_entry.id   AF-A0A7X5N5Y7-F1
#
_cell.length_a   1.000
_cell.length_b   1.000
_cell.length_c   1.000
_cell.angle_alpha   90.00
_cell.angle_beta   90.00
_cell.angle_gamma   90.00
#
_symmetry.space_group_name_H-M   'P 1'
#
loop_
_entity.id
_entity.type
_entity.pdbx_description
1 polymer ?
#
loop_
_entity_poly.entity_id
_entity_poly.type
_entity_poly.pdbx_seq_one_letter_code
_entity_poly.pdbx_strand_id
1 'polypeptide(L)' 'MSDVLPIILSGGSGTRLWPLSRESYPKQFLPLVGE' A
#
# COMPACT_ATOMS: atom_id res chain seq x y z
N MET A 1 15.07 1.23 28.74
CA MET A 1 14.67 0.47 27.54
C MET A 1 14.36 1.47 26.45
N SER A 2 14.85 1.25 25.23
CA SER A 2 14.46 2.05 24.07
C SER A 2 13.13 1.52 23.54
N ASP A 3 12.12 2.38 23.47
CA ASP A 3 10.81 2.03 22.94
C ASP A 3 10.90 1.72 21.44
N VAL A 4 10.22 0.66 21.01
CA VAL A 4 10.11 0.29 19.60
C VAL A 4 9.00 1.13 18.97
N LEU A 5 9.33 1.90 17.93
CA LEU A 5 8.35 2.63 17.13
C LEU A 5 8.06 1.86 15.83
N PRO A 6 6.89 1.24 15.67
CA PRO A 6 6.52 0.59 14.42
C PRO A 6 6.22 1.65 13.36
N ILE A 7 6.82 1.51 12.18
CA ILE A 7 6.57 2.38 11.02
C ILE A 7 6.16 1.52 9.84
N ILE A 8 5.09 1.92 9.15
CA ILE A 8 4.63 1.28 7.91
C ILE A 8 5.02 2.18 6.73
N LEU A 9 5.87 1.67 5.84
CA LEU A 9 6.19 2.34 4.59
C LEU A 9 5.17 1.95 3.53
N SER A 10 4.27 2.89 3.21
CA SER A 10 3.16 2.67 2.27
C SER A 10 3.34 3.49 0.98
N GLY A 11 4.36 3.14 0.19
CA GLY A 11 4.67 3.80 -1.08
C GLY A 11 4.96 2.84 -2.25
N GLY A 12 5.34 3.42 -3.39
CA GLY A 12 5.68 2.72 -4.64
C GLY A 12 4.53 2.73 -5.66
N SER A 13 4.88 2.70 -6.95
CA SER A 13 3.96 2.97 -8.08
C SER A 13 2.91 1.88 -8.36
N GLY A 14 3.03 0.69 -7.80
CA GLY A 14 2.01 -0.36 -7.94
C GLY A 14 1.85 -0.93 -9.35
N THR A 15 2.82 -0.77 -10.25
CA THR A 15 2.71 -1.13 -11.68
C THR A 15 2.34 -2.58 -11.97
N ARG A 16 2.71 -3.52 -11.09
CA ARG A 16 2.33 -4.94 -11.20
C ARG A 16 0.83 -5.20 -11.04
N LEU A 17 0.11 -4.28 -10.39
CA LEU A 17 -1.33 -4.33 -10.20
C LEU A 17 -2.07 -3.40 -11.17
N TRP A 18 -1.41 -2.90 -12.21
CA TRP A 18 -2.09 -2.16 -13.26
C TRP A 18 -3.11 -3.09 -13.97
N PRO A 19 -4.33 -2.63 -14.31
CA PRO A 19 -4.83 -1.25 -14.22
C PRO A 19 -5.47 -0.86 -12.89
N LEU A 20 -5.55 -1.79 -11.93
CA LEU A 20 -6.19 -1.55 -10.63
C LEU A 20 -5.44 -0.49 -9.82
N SER A 21 -4.11 -0.54 -9.76
CA SER A 21 -3.32 0.52 -9.14
C SER A 21 -2.98 1.62 -10.16
N ARG A 22 -3.26 2.86 -9.79
CA ARG A 22 -2.95 4.09 -10.54
C ARG A 22 -2.47 5.16 -9.56
N GLU A 23 -1.94 6.27 -10.08
CA GLU A 23 -1.55 7.41 -9.23
C GLU A 23 -2.73 7.92 -8.37
N SER A 24 -3.91 8.06 -8.97
CA SER A 24 -5.14 8.44 -8.27
C SER A 24 -5.79 7.31 -7.46
N TYR A 25 -5.30 6.07 -7.58
CA TYR A 25 -5.82 4.90 -6.86
C TYR A 25 -4.68 3.99 -6.37
N PRO A 26 -4.03 4.37 -5.25
CA PRO A 26 -2.81 3.71 -4.77
C PRO A 26 -3.03 2.28 -4.29
N LYS A 27 -2.03 1.41 -4.53
CA LYS A 27 -2.11 -0.04 -4.21
C LYS A 27 -2.48 -0.36 -2.76
N GLN A 28 -2.06 0.48 -1.80
CA GLN A 28 -2.26 0.24 -0.37
C GLN A 28 -3.72 0.35 0.07
N PHE A 29 -4.58 0.95 -0.76
CA PHE A 29 -6.01 1.11 -0.49
C PHE A 29 -6.87 0.16 -1.32
N LEU A 30 -6.26 -0.73 -2.11
CA LEU A 30 -6.99 -1.72 -2.89
C LEU A 30 -7.55 -2.81 -1.96
N PRO A 31 -8.83 -3.19 -2.10
CA PRO A 31 -9.40 -4.33 -1.39
C PRO A 31 -8.93 -5.63 -2.07
N LEU A 32 -7.67 -6.02 -1.83
CA LEU A 32 -7.08 -7.23 -2.44
C LEU A 32 -7.62 -8.53 -1.83
N VAL A 33 -8.21 -8.46 -0.64
CA VAL A 33 -8.79 -9.57 0.10
C VAL A 33 -10.08 -9.09 0.78
N GLY A 34 -11.06 -9.99 0.94
CA GLY A 34 -12.37 -9.69 1.55
C GLY A 34 -13.44 -9.22 0.56
N GLU A 35 -14.68 -9.05 1.06
CA GLU A 35 -15.78 -8.33 0.39
C GLU A 35 -15.72 -6.83 0.67
#